data_AF-A0A544XJR3-F1
#
_entry.id   AF-A0A544XJR3-F1
#
_cell.length_a   1.000
_cell.length_b   1.000
_cell.length_c   1.000
_cell.angle_alpha   90.00
_cell.angle_beta   90.00
_cell.angle_gamma   90.00
#
_symmetry.space_group_name_H-M   'P 1'
#
loop_
_entity.id
_entity.type
_entity.pdbx_description
1 polymer ?
#
loop_
_entity_poly.entity_id
_entity_poly.type
_entity_poly.pdbx_seq_one_letter_code
_entity_poly.pdbx_strand_id
1 'polypeptide(L)'
;MGGTLWMETVKAVPNLAVALLTLTLGWLVGNRLTARWDERKKRRELDLLALGAFYEAYGQFCSIWKSWDGAPASFREDDRFQAEMLSRAAEAEGKVESLLVRLASEHSLSQRECTLLGCFRQAFQSLRKSIQRKVPLQSRIYKSGTREIVAHRWTSADAPPYLAFKALAGFTSDLMSNSSLSSREPESSFIALRHITSNALERTWVDETFQLLSLGSRT
;
A
#
# COMPACT_ATOMS: atom_id res chain seq x y z
N MET A 1 77.12 16.28 8.19
CA MET A 1 76.07 15.28 8.48
C MET A 1 74.62 15.79 8.31
N GLY A 2 74.35 17.10 8.25
CA GLY A 2 72.97 17.61 8.06
C GLY A 2 72.38 17.51 6.63
N GLY A 3 73.21 17.46 5.59
CA GLY A 3 72.75 17.49 4.19
C GLY A 3 72.08 16.22 3.69
N THR A 4 72.49 15.04 4.19
CA THR A 4 71.88 13.75 3.81
C THR A 4 70.49 13.58 4.40
N LEU A 5 70.29 14.01 5.65
CA LEU A 5 68.99 13.98 6.34
C LEU A 5 67.95 14.89 5.66
N TRP A 6 68.37 16.06 5.16
CA TRP A 6 67.47 16.96 4.42
C TRP A 6 66.98 16.35 3.11
N MET A 7 67.89 15.73 2.35
CA MET A 7 67.56 15.10 1.07
C MET A 7 66.65 13.88 1.24
N GLU A 8 66.83 13.11 2.32
CA GLU A 8 65.95 12.00 2.68
C GLU A 8 64.56 12.48 3.11
N THR A 9 64.48 13.56 3.88
CA THR A 9 63.20 14.15 4.31
C THR A 9 62.37 14.64 3.13
N VAL A 10 62.99 15.35 2.18
CA VAL A 10 62.30 15.85 0.97
C VAL A 10 61.76 14.72 0.11
N LYS A 11 62.43 13.55 0.08
CA LYS A 11 61.95 12.36 -0.65
C LYS A 11 60.78 11.65 0.03
N ALA A 12 60.62 11.79 1.35
CA ALA A 12 59.55 11.15 2.11
C ALA A 12 58.21 11.89 2.02
N VAL A 13 58.23 13.22 1.84
CA VAL A 13 57.03 14.07 1.79
C VAL A 13 56.01 13.65 0.72
N PRO A 14 56.41 13.35 -0.55
CA PRO A 14 55.45 12.92 -1.57
C PRO A 14 54.75 11.61 -1.22
N ASN A 15 55.48 10.64 -0.65
CA ASN A 15 54.91 9.35 -0.25
C ASN A 15 53.89 9.51 0.88
N LEU A 16 54.20 10.38 1.85
CA LEU A 16 53.28 10.69 2.95
C LEU A 16 52.03 11.43 2.45
N ALA A 17 52.19 12.38 1.53
CA ALA A 17 51.06 13.07 0.91
C ALA A 17 50.14 12.12 0.13
N VAL A 18 50.72 11.19 -0.65
CA VAL A 18 49.95 10.16 -1.37
C VAL A 18 49.22 9.24 -0.41
N ALA A 19 49.86 8.82 0.69
CA ALA A 19 49.23 7.99 1.71
C ALA A 19 48.04 8.71 2.38
N LEU A 20 48.21 9.97 2.77
CA LEU A 20 47.13 10.79 3.34
C LEU A 20 45.99 11.02 2.36
N LEU A 21 46.30 11.33 1.10
CA LEU A 21 45.29 11.49 0.04
C LEU A 21 44.52 10.18 -0.18
N THR A 22 45.20 9.05 -0.23
CA THR A 22 44.56 7.74 -0.42
C THR A 22 43.64 7.40 0.76
N LEU A 23 44.10 7.68 1.99
CA LEU A 23 43.33 7.40 3.20
C LEU A 23 42.08 8.31 3.28
N THR A 24 42.24 9.60 2.99
CA THR A 24 41.11 10.55 2.98
C THR A 24 40.11 10.25 1.87
N LEU A 25 40.57 9.91 0.66
CA LEU A 25 39.69 9.54 -0.44
C LEU A 25 38.95 8.23 -0.14
N GLY A 26 39.67 7.23 0.38
CA GLY A 26 39.10 5.95 0.80
C GLY A 26 38.05 6.13 1.90
N TRP A 27 38.32 6.99 2.88
CA TRP A 27 37.37 7.35 3.93
C TRP A 27 36.12 8.02 3.35
N LEU A 28 36.27 9.01 2.47
CA LEU A 28 35.15 9.74 1.88
C LEU A 28 34.26 8.83 1.02
N VAL A 29 34.87 7.99 0.19
CA VAL A 29 34.15 7.02 -0.65
C VAL A 29 33.47 5.97 0.22
N GLY A 30 34.17 5.42 1.21
CA GLY A 30 33.62 4.44 2.15
C GLY A 30 32.41 4.99 2.89
N ASN A 31 32.53 6.18 3.49
CA ASN A 31 31.44 6.78 4.26
C ASN A 31 30.21 7.08 3.38
N ARG A 32 30.41 7.56 2.14
CA ARG A 32 29.30 7.79 1.20
C ARG A 32 28.60 6.50 0.77
N LEU A 33 29.36 5.42 0.56
CA LEU A 33 28.80 4.12 0.20
C LEU A 33 28.03 3.52 1.38
N THR A 34 28.60 3.56 2.58
CA THR A 34 27.95 3.08 3.81
C THR A 34 26.65 3.84 4.08
N ALA A 35 26.67 5.18 4.01
CA ALA A 35 25.48 6.00 4.23
C ALA A 35 24.35 5.65 3.24
N ARG A 36 24.67 5.49 1.95
CA ARG A 36 23.68 5.08 0.93
C ARG A 36 23.16 3.66 1.16
N TRP A 37 24.01 2.76 1.64
CA TRP A 37 23.61 1.39 1.92
C TRP A 37 22.70 1.31 3.15
N ASP A 38 23.04 2.01 4.23
CA ASP A 38 22.22 2.09 5.44
C ASP A 38 20.86 2.71 5.14
N GLU A 39 20.81 3.75 4.32
CA GLU A 39 19.55 4.36 3.89
C GLU A 39 18.68 3.37 3.10
N ARG A 40 19.27 2.63 2.15
CA ARG A 40 18.54 1.58 1.40
C ARG A 40 18.07 0.46 2.30
N LYS A 41 18.87 0.05 3.29
CA LYS A 41 18.52 -1.01 4.24
C LYS A 41 17.35 -0.59 5.10
N LYS A 42 17.40 0.59 5.72
CA LYS A 42 16.30 1.13 6.53
C LYS A 42 15.00 1.26 5.73
N ARG A 43 15.08 1.71 4.48
CA ARG A 43 13.90 1.78 3.60
C ARG A 43 13.29 0.41 3.34
N ARG A 44 14.10 -0.60 3.00
CA ARG A 44 13.61 -1.99 2.84
C ARG A 44 12.96 -2.53 4.10
N GLU A 45 13.51 -2.24 5.28
CA GLU A 45 12.91 -2.62 6.55
C GLU A 45 11.52 -1.96 6.73
N LEU A 46 11.39 -0.66 6.42
CA LEU A 46 10.11 0.04 6.46
C LEU A 46 9.10 -0.50 5.43
N ASP A 47 9.55 -0.86 4.22
CA ASP A 47 8.71 -1.45 3.17
C ASP A 47 8.17 -2.83 3.60
N LEU A 48 9.03 -3.67 4.18
CA LEU A 48 8.63 -4.97 4.72
C LEU A 48 7.62 -4.83 5.88
N LEU A 49 7.80 -3.84 6.75
CA LEU A 49 6.84 -3.54 7.82
C LEU A 49 5.49 -3.06 7.25
N ALA A 50 5.50 -2.20 6.23
CA ALA A 50 4.27 -1.78 5.55
C ALA A 50 3.54 -2.96 4.92
N LEU A 51 4.27 -3.84 4.24
CA LEU A 51 3.72 -5.02 3.60
C LEU A 51 3.13 -6.00 4.63
N GLY A 52 3.80 -6.16 5.78
CA GLY A 52 3.27 -6.91 6.91
C GLY A 52 1.95 -6.34 7.43
N ALA A 53 1.88 -5.03 7.66
CA ALA A 53 0.66 -4.35 8.08
C ALA A 53 -0.47 -4.46 7.04
N PHE A 54 -0.14 -4.45 5.75
CA PHE A 54 -1.09 -4.67 4.66
C PHE A 54 -1.70 -6.08 4.73
N TYR A 55 -0.88 -7.13 4.87
CA TYR A 55 -1.38 -8.49 4.98
C TYR A 55 -2.21 -8.71 6.25
N GLU A 56 -1.84 -8.08 7.36
CA GLU A 56 -2.64 -8.10 8.58
C GLU A 56 -4.03 -7.48 8.34
N ALA A 57 -4.09 -6.28 7.75
CA ALA A 57 -5.35 -5.61 7.45
C ALA A 57 -6.23 -6.41 6.47
N TYR A 58 -5.62 -7.04 5.45
CA TYR A 58 -6.31 -7.94 4.53
C TYR A 58 -6.88 -9.18 5.24
N GLY A 59 -6.10 -9.80 6.13
CA GLY A 59 -6.54 -10.93 6.95
C GLY A 59 -7.68 -10.54 7.90
N GLN A 60 -7.58 -9.38 8.54
CA GLN A 60 -8.64 -8.82 9.39
C GLN A 60 -9.93 -8.61 8.60
N PHE A 61 -9.87 -8.01 7.41
CA PHE A 61 -11.04 -7.86 6.53
C PHE A 61 -11.72 -9.21 6.27
N CYS A 62 -10.96 -10.22 5.87
CA CYS A 62 -11.49 -11.55 5.57
C CYS A 62 -12.11 -12.21 6.80
N SER A 63 -11.50 -12.06 7.97
CA SER A 63 -12.04 -12.57 9.24
C SER A 63 -13.36 -11.90 9.60
N ILE A 64 -13.42 -10.56 9.54
CA ILE A 64 -14.62 -9.79 9.88
C ILE A 64 -15.76 -10.11 8.92
N TRP A 65 -15.49 -10.11 7.61
CA TRP A 65 -16.50 -10.44 6.60
C TRP A 65 -17.08 -11.84 6.83
N LYS A 66 -16.25 -12.86 7.01
CA LYS A 66 -16.73 -14.24 7.21
C LYS A 66 -17.52 -14.39 8.51
N SER A 67 -17.07 -13.77 9.61
CA SER A 67 -17.81 -13.78 10.87
C SER A 67 -19.17 -13.09 10.73
N TRP A 68 -19.22 -11.97 10.02
CA TRP A 68 -20.47 -11.22 9.79
C TRP A 68 -21.45 -11.94 8.87
N ASP A 69 -20.96 -12.48 7.75
CA ASP A 69 -21.80 -13.15 6.76
C ASP A 69 -22.31 -14.52 7.25
N GLY A 70 -21.46 -15.26 7.98
CA GLY A 70 -21.80 -16.54 8.59
C GLY A 70 -22.69 -16.42 9.85
N ALA A 71 -22.83 -15.23 10.43
CA ALA A 71 -23.69 -15.03 11.59
C ALA A 71 -25.18 -15.20 11.21
N PRO A 72 -25.98 -15.93 12.03
CA PRO A 72 -27.43 -15.96 11.87
C PRO A 72 -28.03 -14.56 11.91
N ALA A 73 -29.20 -14.36 11.27
CA ALA A 73 -29.87 -13.07 11.24
C ALA A 73 -30.14 -12.51 12.65
N SER A 74 -30.51 -13.38 13.61
CA SER A 74 -30.71 -13.00 15.01
C SER A 74 -29.46 -12.41 15.68
N PHE A 75 -28.27 -12.92 15.34
CA PHE A 75 -27.00 -12.37 15.86
C PHE A 75 -26.64 -11.03 15.19
N ARG A 76 -26.98 -10.83 13.91
CA ARG A 76 -26.75 -9.54 13.24
C ARG A 76 -27.67 -8.43 13.75
N GLU A 77 -28.82 -8.80 14.30
CA GLU A 77 -29.71 -7.87 14.99
C GLU A 77 -29.25 -7.52 16.40
N ASP A 78 -28.40 -8.35 17.02
CA ASP A 78 -27.81 -8.07 18.34
C ASP A 78 -26.82 -6.90 18.27
N ASP A 79 -27.12 -5.84 19.03
CA ASP A 79 -26.35 -4.59 19.01
C ASP A 79 -24.93 -4.79 19.56
N ARG A 80 -24.72 -5.74 20.49
CA ARG A 80 -23.37 -6.02 21.03
C ARG A 80 -22.48 -6.65 19.97
N PHE A 81 -22.96 -7.69 19.29
CA PHE A 81 -22.25 -8.29 18.17
C PHE A 81 -22.00 -7.29 17.04
N GLN A 82 -23.01 -6.47 16.70
CA GLN A 82 -22.84 -5.42 15.69
C GLN A 82 -21.76 -4.41 16.08
N ALA A 83 -21.77 -3.91 17.31
CA ALA A 83 -20.79 -2.94 17.81
C ALA A 83 -19.36 -3.51 17.77
N GLU A 84 -19.19 -4.78 18.15
CA GLU A 84 -17.89 -5.47 18.08
C GLU A 84 -17.39 -5.55 16.63
N MET A 85 -18.23 -6.02 15.71
CA MET A 85 -17.86 -6.13 14.29
C MET A 85 -17.59 -4.76 13.66
N LEU A 86 -18.35 -3.74 14.03
CA LEU A 86 -18.17 -2.38 13.52
C LEU A 86 -16.85 -1.78 14.01
N SER A 87 -16.50 -1.99 15.28
CA SER A 87 -15.22 -1.57 15.86
C SER A 87 -14.04 -2.20 15.11
N ARG A 88 -14.08 -3.52 14.91
CA ARG A 88 -13.04 -4.25 14.16
C ARG A 88 -12.95 -3.80 12.70
N ALA A 89 -14.09 -3.55 12.05
CA ALA A 89 -14.11 -3.05 10.68
C ALA A 89 -13.52 -1.64 10.57
N ALA A 90 -13.80 -0.76 11.53
CA ALA A 90 -13.24 0.58 11.59
C ALA A 90 -11.72 0.56 11.83
N GLU A 91 -11.23 -0.33 12.69
CA GLU A 91 -9.79 -0.53 12.91
C GLU A 91 -9.09 -0.99 11.62
N ALA A 92 -9.63 -2.00 10.94
CA ALA A 92 -9.07 -2.52 9.70
C ALA A 92 -9.10 -1.47 8.56
N GLU A 93 -10.19 -0.69 8.45
CA GLU A 93 -10.29 0.44 7.52
C GLU A 93 -9.23 1.50 7.82
N GLY A 94 -9.05 1.88 9.09
CA GLY A 94 -8.03 2.85 9.51
C GLY A 94 -6.60 2.39 9.19
N LYS A 95 -6.29 1.11 9.38
CA LYS A 95 -5.00 0.51 8.98
C LYS A 95 -4.78 0.67 7.48
N VAL A 96 -5.75 0.32 6.65
CA VAL A 96 -5.64 0.49 5.19
C VAL A 96 -5.52 1.96 4.82
N GLU A 97 -6.30 2.87 5.42
CA GLU A 97 -6.19 4.30 5.11
C GLU A 97 -4.79 4.85 5.43
N SER A 98 -4.18 4.46 6.55
CA SER A 98 -2.80 4.86 6.85
C SER A 98 -1.78 4.36 5.82
N LEU A 99 -1.95 3.13 5.32
CA LEU A 99 -1.11 2.58 4.25
C LEU A 99 -1.31 3.35 2.93
N LEU A 100 -2.54 3.76 2.63
CA LEU A 100 -2.86 4.56 1.45
C LEU A 100 -2.27 5.97 1.52
N VAL A 101 -2.25 6.60 2.70
CA VAL A 101 -1.53 7.87 2.92
C VAL A 101 -0.06 7.69 2.62
N ARG A 102 0.57 6.65 3.19
CA ARG A 102 1.98 6.36 2.94
C ARG A 102 2.27 6.15 1.45
N LEU A 103 1.48 5.32 0.75
CA LEU A 103 1.62 5.08 -0.68
C LEU A 103 1.50 6.39 -1.49
N ALA A 104 0.52 7.23 -1.18
CA ALA A 104 0.35 8.52 -1.88
C ALA A 104 1.51 9.49 -1.63
N SER A 105 2.11 9.46 -0.44
CA SER A 105 3.25 10.29 -0.06
C SER A 105 4.59 9.79 -0.61
N GLU A 106 4.79 8.48 -0.70
CA GLU A 106 6.09 7.89 -1.04
C GLU A 106 6.19 7.48 -2.52
N HIS A 107 5.08 7.17 -3.19
CA HIS A 107 5.08 6.66 -4.56
C HIS A 107 4.60 7.70 -5.59
N SER A 108 5.14 7.59 -6.80
CA SER A 108 4.66 8.31 -7.98
C SER A 108 3.49 7.60 -8.64
N LEU A 109 2.32 7.69 -8.01
CA LEU A 109 1.09 7.05 -8.47
C LEU A 109 0.50 7.75 -9.71
N SER A 110 0.27 6.97 -10.74
CA SER A 110 -0.55 7.28 -11.91
C SER A 110 -2.03 7.35 -11.53
N GLN A 111 -2.81 7.99 -12.39
CA GLN A 111 -4.26 8.08 -12.22
C GLN A 111 -4.93 6.70 -12.12
N ARG A 112 -4.45 5.72 -12.89
CA ARG A 112 -4.95 4.33 -12.85
C ARG A 112 -4.70 3.70 -11.48
N GLU A 113 -3.49 3.84 -10.94
CA GLU A 113 -3.14 3.30 -9.62
C GLU A 113 -3.95 3.97 -8.52
N CYS A 114 -4.12 5.29 -8.58
CA CYS A 114 -5.00 6.03 -7.65
C CYS A 114 -6.45 5.52 -7.68
N THR A 115 -6.99 5.20 -8.87
CA THR A 115 -8.34 4.62 -8.99
C THR A 115 -8.40 3.23 -8.37
N LEU A 116 -7.44 2.36 -8.64
CA LEU A 116 -7.40 1.00 -8.11
C LEU A 116 -7.26 0.99 -6.58
N LEU A 117 -6.37 1.82 -6.03
CA LEU A 117 -6.24 2.01 -4.59
C LEU A 117 -7.53 2.57 -3.95
N GLY A 118 -8.20 3.50 -4.64
CA GLY A 118 -9.52 3.97 -4.23
C GLY A 118 -10.59 2.87 -4.24
N CYS A 119 -10.56 1.98 -5.23
CA CYS A 119 -11.44 0.81 -5.28
C CYS A 119 -11.16 -0.15 -4.10
N PHE A 120 -9.89 -0.37 -3.77
CA PHE A 120 -9.49 -1.20 -2.64
C PHE A 120 -10.00 -0.62 -1.31
N ARG A 121 -9.85 0.69 -1.11
CA ARG A 121 -10.42 1.41 0.04
C ARG A 121 -11.94 1.20 0.14
N GLN A 122 -12.66 1.32 -0.98
CA GLN A 122 -14.13 1.17 -1.02
C GLN A 122 -14.60 -0.22 -0.60
N ALA A 123 -13.79 -1.28 -0.78
CA ALA A 123 -14.14 -2.61 -0.29
C ALA A 123 -14.24 -2.64 1.26
N PHE A 124 -13.26 -2.05 1.96
CA PHE A 124 -13.28 -1.91 3.42
C PHE A 124 -14.48 -1.08 3.90
N GLN A 125 -14.72 0.06 3.24
CA GLN A 125 -15.88 0.90 3.55
C GLN A 125 -17.21 0.18 3.32
N SER A 126 -17.29 -0.67 2.28
CA SER A 126 -18.48 -1.46 1.98
C SER A 126 -18.78 -2.45 3.10
N LEU A 127 -17.75 -3.09 3.67
CA LEU A 127 -17.87 -4.00 4.83
C LEU A 127 -18.36 -3.26 6.07
N ARG A 128 -17.74 -2.13 6.43
CA ARG A 128 -18.18 -1.34 7.58
C ARG A 128 -19.63 -0.88 7.42
N LYS A 129 -20.01 -0.39 6.22
CA LYS A 129 -21.38 0.05 5.91
C LYS A 129 -22.39 -1.10 5.93
N SER A 130 -22.01 -2.31 5.51
CA SER A 130 -22.92 -3.47 5.58
C SER A 130 -23.20 -3.88 7.02
N ILE A 131 -22.17 -3.88 7.88
CA ILE A 131 -22.30 -4.13 9.31
C ILE A 131 -23.21 -3.08 9.96
N GLN A 132 -22.97 -1.79 9.68
CA GLN A 132 -23.78 -0.69 10.20
C GLN A 132 -25.27 -0.84 9.81
N ARG A 133 -25.54 -1.34 8.61
CA ARG A 133 -26.91 -1.54 8.08
C ARG A 133 -27.53 -2.88 8.48
N LYS A 134 -26.85 -3.73 9.27
CA LYS A 134 -27.31 -5.07 9.64
C LYS A 134 -27.60 -6.00 8.45
N VAL A 135 -26.92 -5.78 7.30
CA VAL A 135 -27.11 -6.58 6.08
C VAL A 135 -25.85 -7.38 5.71
N PRO A 136 -25.98 -8.52 5.00
CA PRO A 136 -24.83 -9.21 4.41
C PRO A 136 -23.97 -8.30 3.53
N LEU A 137 -22.69 -8.66 3.38
CA LEU A 137 -21.78 -7.89 2.54
C LEU A 137 -22.24 -7.98 1.06
N GLN A 138 -22.48 -6.80 0.49
CA GLN A 138 -22.92 -6.65 -0.89
C GLN A 138 -22.21 -5.46 -1.54
N SER A 139 -21.91 -5.61 -2.82
CA SER A 139 -21.33 -4.57 -3.65
C SER A 139 -22.28 -4.24 -4.78
N ARG A 140 -22.18 -3.01 -5.29
CA ARG A 140 -22.97 -2.55 -6.41
C ARG A 140 -22.19 -2.81 -7.69
N ILE A 141 -22.85 -3.40 -8.68
CA ILE A 141 -22.28 -3.67 -10.00
C ILE A 141 -23.28 -3.25 -11.07
N TYR A 142 -22.79 -2.84 -12.24
CA TYR A 142 -23.66 -2.72 -13.42
C TYR A 142 -24.12 -4.10 -13.88
N LYS A 143 -25.42 -4.21 -14.18
CA LYS A 143 -25.97 -5.41 -14.81
C LYS A 143 -25.49 -5.47 -16.27
N SER A 144 -25.10 -6.67 -16.71
CA SER A 144 -24.55 -6.87 -18.05
C SER A 144 -25.51 -6.35 -19.13
N GLY A 145 -24.99 -5.52 -20.04
CA GLY A 145 -25.77 -4.93 -21.13
C GLY A 145 -26.71 -3.78 -20.74
N THR A 146 -26.78 -3.38 -19.46
CA THR A 146 -27.62 -2.24 -19.03
C THR A 146 -26.85 -1.27 -18.13
N ARG A 147 -27.36 -0.04 -17.95
CA ARG A 147 -26.84 0.93 -16.97
C ARG A 147 -27.50 0.79 -15.59
N GLU A 148 -28.19 -0.32 -15.36
CA GLU A 148 -28.86 -0.62 -14.09
C GLU A 148 -27.83 -1.10 -13.07
N ILE A 149 -27.88 -0.55 -11.85
CA ILE A 149 -26.99 -0.93 -10.75
C ILE A 149 -27.72 -1.93 -9.88
N VAL A 150 -27.15 -3.12 -9.74
CA VAL A 150 -27.70 -4.21 -8.91
C VAL A 150 -26.77 -4.51 -7.74
N ALA A 151 -27.35 -4.90 -6.61
CA ALA A 151 -26.59 -5.37 -5.46
C ALA A 151 -26.20 -6.84 -5.64
N HIS A 152 -24.90 -7.13 -5.53
CA HIS A 152 -24.35 -8.47 -5.64
C HIS A 152 -23.70 -8.87 -4.31
N ARG A 153 -24.14 -9.99 -3.75
CA ARG A 153 -23.60 -10.52 -2.48
C ARG A 153 -22.24 -11.19 -2.69
N TRP A 154 -21.47 -11.27 -1.62
CA TRP A 154 -20.20 -11.99 -1.56
C TRP A 154 -20.45 -13.42 -1.10
N THR A 155 -21.02 -14.27 -1.95
CA THR A 155 -21.47 -15.62 -1.55
C THR A 155 -20.47 -16.73 -1.85
N SER A 156 -19.52 -16.51 -2.75
CA SER A 156 -18.57 -17.54 -3.18
C SER A 156 -17.22 -16.96 -3.57
N ALA A 157 -16.24 -17.84 -3.78
CA ALA A 157 -14.90 -17.48 -4.24
C ALA A 157 -14.88 -16.89 -5.67
N ASP A 158 -15.96 -17.14 -6.43
CA ASP A 158 -16.16 -16.72 -7.82
C ASP A 158 -17.11 -15.52 -7.94
N ALA A 159 -17.68 -15.06 -6.82
CA ALA A 159 -18.52 -13.87 -6.83
C ALA A 159 -17.70 -12.67 -7.34
N PRO A 160 -18.19 -11.92 -8.36
CA PRO A 160 -17.45 -10.81 -8.95
C PRO A 160 -16.84 -9.82 -7.95
N PRO A 161 -17.54 -9.35 -6.89
CA PRO A 161 -16.91 -8.40 -5.97
C PRO A 161 -15.78 -9.02 -5.15
N TYR A 162 -15.83 -10.32 -4.84
CA TYR A 162 -14.74 -11.00 -4.15
C TYR A 162 -13.54 -11.23 -5.07
N LEU A 163 -13.76 -11.56 -6.36
CA LEU A 163 -12.70 -11.62 -7.36
C LEU A 163 -12.01 -10.27 -7.55
N ALA A 164 -12.78 -9.18 -7.69
CA ALA A 164 -12.25 -7.83 -7.76
C ALA A 164 -11.41 -7.49 -6.53
N PHE A 165 -11.90 -7.80 -5.33
CA PHE A 165 -11.17 -7.56 -4.09
C PHE A 165 -9.84 -8.33 -4.03
N LYS A 166 -9.81 -9.61 -4.40
CA LYS A 166 -8.57 -10.39 -4.49
C LYS A 166 -7.58 -9.79 -5.49
N ALA A 167 -8.07 -9.39 -6.67
CA ALA A 167 -7.23 -8.77 -7.70
C ALA A 167 -6.64 -7.44 -7.22
N LEU A 168 -7.45 -6.60 -6.54
CA LEU A 168 -6.98 -5.36 -5.92
C LEU A 168 -5.95 -5.60 -4.82
N ALA A 169 -6.13 -6.65 -4.01
CA ALA A 169 -5.15 -7.00 -2.99
C ALA A 169 -3.81 -7.42 -3.62
N GLY A 170 -3.83 -8.23 -4.68
CA GLY A 170 -2.63 -8.60 -5.42
C GLY A 170 -1.94 -7.39 -6.06
N PHE A 171 -2.71 -6.51 -6.71
CA PHE A 171 -2.22 -5.25 -7.26
C PHE A 171 -1.57 -4.35 -6.19
N THR A 172 -2.24 -4.18 -5.05
CA THR A 172 -1.74 -3.31 -3.96
C THR A 172 -0.45 -3.87 -3.36
N SER A 173 -0.37 -5.20 -3.19
CA SER A 173 0.85 -5.89 -2.73
C SER A 173 2.01 -5.72 -3.70
N ASP A 174 1.77 -5.84 -5.01
CA ASP A 174 2.79 -5.62 -6.04
C ASP A 174 3.28 -4.16 -6.04
N LEU A 175 2.36 -3.21 -5.97
CA LEU A 175 2.68 -1.78 -5.89
C LEU A 175 3.51 -1.42 -4.66
N MET A 176 3.20 -2.02 -3.51
CA MET A 176 3.96 -1.84 -2.26
C MET A 176 5.35 -2.49 -2.32
N SER A 177 5.49 -3.60 -3.07
CA SER A 177 6.77 -4.32 -3.22
C SER A 177 7.69 -3.65 -4.23
N ASN A 178 7.12 -3.01 -5.26
CA ASN A 178 7.84 -2.34 -6.34
C ASN A 178 7.99 -0.83 -6.04
N SER A 179 8.78 -0.48 -5.03
CA SER A 179 9.09 0.92 -4.70
C SER A 179 10.04 1.55 -5.73
N SER A 180 9.49 2.01 -6.86
CA SER A 180 10.26 2.81 -7.83
C SER A 180 10.51 4.20 -7.25
N LEU A 181 11.78 4.48 -6.91
CA LEU A 181 12.25 5.74 -6.35
C LEU A 181 12.14 6.87 -7.38
N SER A 182 11.01 7.58 -7.35
CA SER A 182 10.85 8.85 -8.04
C SER A 182 10.62 9.93 -6.98
N SER A 183 11.57 10.87 -6.86
CA SER A 183 11.42 12.05 -6.00
C SER A 183 10.21 12.84 -6.47
N ARG A 184 9.23 13.02 -5.58
CA ARG A 184 7.94 13.62 -5.93
C ARG A 184 7.75 14.99 -5.30
N GLU A 185 7.10 15.88 -6.04
CA GLU A 185 6.64 17.17 -5.53
C GLU A 185 5.44 16.98 -4.58
N PRO A 186 5.39 17.66 -3.42
CA PRO A 186 4.33 17.51 -2.42
C PRO A 186 2.90 17.67 -2.96
N GLU A 187 2.70 18.53 -3.97
CA GLU A 187 1.39 18.78 -4.58
C GLU A 187 0.80 17.52 -5.24
N SER A 188 1.64 16.71 -5.86
CA SER A 188 1.22 15.48 -6.52
C SER A 188 0.73 14.41 -5.53
N SER A 189 1.30 14.35 -4.32
CA SER A 189 0.87 13.44 -3.25
C SER A 189 -0.49 13.81 -2.69
N PHE A 190 -0.76 15.11 -2.51
CA PHE A 190 -2.07 15.59 -2.07
C PHE A 190 -3.18 15.24 -3.09
N ILE A 191 -2.92 15.47 -4.39
CA ILE A 191 -3.86 15.14 -5.46
C ILE A 191 -4.13 13.64 -5.51
N ALA A 192 -3.08 12.82 -5.42
CA ALA A 192 -3.21 11.37 -5.39
C ALA A 192 -4.05 10.90 -4.19
N LEU A 193 -3.77 11.40 -2.99
CA LEU A 193 -4.51 11.03 -1.78
C LEU A 193 -5.98 11.45 -1.86
N ARG A 194 -6.27 12.66 -2.35
CA ARG A 194 -7.64 13.13 -2.58
C ARG A 194 -8.39 12.23 -3.54
N HIS A 195 -7.73 11.74 -4.60
CA HIS A 195 -8.34 10.83 -5.55
C HIS A 195 -8.63 9.46 -4.91
N ILE A 196 -7.65 8.89 -4.20
CA ILE A 196 -7.77 7.59 -3.51
C ILE A 196 -8.89 7.61 -2.45
N THR A 197 -9.03 8.71 -1.71
CA THR A 197 -10.01 8.86 -0.61
C THR A 197 -11.39 9.32 -1.08
N SER A 198 -11.57 9.56 -2.38
CA SER A 198 -12.87 9.93 -2.93
C SER A 198 -13.92 8.84 -2.73
N ASN A 199 -15.18 9.26 -2.52
CA ASN A 199 -16.35 8.38 -2.48
C ASN A 199 -16.99 8.18 -3.87
N ALA A 200 -16.41 8.75 -4.93
CA ALA A 200 -16.91 8.60 -6.29
C ALA A 200 -17.04 7.13 -6.73
N LEU A 201 -16.17 6.27 -6.21
CA LEU A 201 -16.09 4.84 -6.55
C LEU A 201 -17.04 3.95 -5.73
N GLU A 202 -17.80 4.48 -4.76
CA GLU A 202 -18.66 3.68 -3.87
C GLU A 202 -19.64 2.77 -4.64
N ARG A 203 -20.10 3.21 -5.81
CA ARG A 203 -21.10 2.49 -6.61
C ARG A 203 -20.50 1.61 -7.71
N THR A 204 -19.25 1.85 -8.09
CA THR A 204 -18.65 1.33 -9.33
C THR A 204 -17.30 0.66 -9.12
N TRP A 205 -16.78 0.59 -7.88
CA TRP A 205 -15.41 0.10 -7.64
C TRP A 205 -15.17 -1.30 -8.19
N VAL A 206 -16.18 -2.18 -8.17
CA VAL A 206 -16.08 -3.52 -8.76
C VAL A 206 -15.94 -3.42 -10.27
N ASP A 207 -16.83 -2.66 -10.93
CA ASP A 207 -16.81 -2.46 -12.39
C ASP A 207 -15.49 -1.87 -12.88
N GLU A 208 -15.02 -0.81 -12.20
CA GLU A 208 -13.76 -0.14 -12.47
C GLU A 208 -12.58 -1.09 -12.31
N THR A 209 -12.60 -1.95 -11.30
CA THR A 209 -11.56 -2.97 -11.10
C THR A 209 -11.52 -3.94 -12.27
N PHE A 210 -12.66 -4.49 -12.69
CA PHE A 210 -12.72 -5.40 -13.83
C PHE A 210 -12.23 -4.74 -15.12
N GLN A 211 -12.60 -3.49 -15.35
CA GLN A 211 -12.18 -2.72 -16.52
C GLN A 211 -10.66 -2.44 -16.49
N LEU A 212 -10.15 -1.91 -15.38
CA LEU A 212 -8.76 -1.47 -15.27
C LEU A 212 -7.77 -2.62 -15.10
N LEU A 213 -8.18 -3.78 -14.56
CA LEU A 213 -7.34 -4.98 -14.44
C LEU A 213 -7.62 -6.03 -15.51
N SER A 214 -8.55 -5.75 -16.44
CA SER A 214 -8.88 -6.64 -17.57
C SER A 214 -9.26 -8.07 -17.13
N LEU A 215 -10.05 -8.20 -16.06
CA LEU A 215 -10.40 -9.48 -15.43
C LEU A 215 -11.43 -10.35 -16.22
N GLY A 216 -11.64 -10.07 -17.51
CA GLY A 216 -12.63 -10.77 -18.34
C GLY A 216 -14.09 -10.31 -18.11
N SER A 217 -15.02 -10.87 -18.88
CA SER A 217 -16.44 -10.56 -18.75
C SER A 217 -17.04 -11.23 -17.51
N ARG A 218 -17.88 -10.48 -16.78
CA ARG A 218 -18.68 -10.96 -15.65
C ARG A 218 -19.73 -11.95 -16.17
N THR A 219 -19.43 -13.25 -16.16
CA THR A 219 -20.40 -14.32 -16.44
C THR A 219 -21.38 -14.45 -15.28
#